data_AF-A0A1F9SSE3-F1
#
_entry.id   AF-A0A1F9SSE3-F1
#
_cell.length_a   1.000
_cell.length_b   1.000
_cell.length_c   1.000
_cell.angle_alpha   90.00
_cell.angle_beta   90.00
_cell.angle_gamma   90.00
#
_symmetry.space_group_name_H-M   'P 1'
#
loop_
_entity.id
_entity.type
_entity.pdbx_description
1 polymer ?
#
loop_
_entity_poly.entity_id
_entity_poly.type
_entity_poly.pdbx_seq_one_letter_code
_entity_poly.pdbx_strand_id
1 'polypeptide(L)'
;MIPAGPAAALDEAKVPAAPVTAQPAGQKPPVPPLKYSPEMQKAMKNLALLLERGAEIPPARLEALAPELARFNGKLEDALGPDLIADAARREKAIEAARRAAAAVSALQEFRSALQTYYGVNGGKYPADPAELASDPSQAIPELLLPDHSATAKVTIIDSRKYDDDFTRAVTDSGGWLYFSNQDSVNYGLLLIDCRHTAPDGTEFFKY
;
A
#
# COMPACT_ATOMS: atom_id res chain seq x y z
N MET A 1 65.85 10.49 25.34
CA MET A 1 65.21 9.67 26.38
C MET A 1 63.81 9.32 25.90
N ILE A 2 63.61 8.07 25.51
CA ILE A 2 62.36 7.56 24.93
C ILE A 2 61.69 6.71 26.01
N PRO A 3 60.45 7.00 26.45
CA PRO A 3 59.76 6.15 27.40
C PRO A 3 59.21 4.89 26.71
N ALA A 4 59.51 3.74 27.31
CA ALA A 4 58.99 2.43 26.95
C ALA A 4 57.52 2.32 27.39
N GLY A 5 56.63 1.98 26.45
CA GLY A 5 55.23 1.65 26.72
C GLY A 5 55.04 0.16 27.04
N PRO A 6 54.04 -0.20 27.89
CA PRO A 6 53.91 -1.55 28.43
C PRO A 6 53.19 -2.51 27.48
N ALA A 7 53.47 -3.80 27.72
CA ALA A 7 53.04 -4.96 26.96
C ALA A 7 51.52 -5.16 26.95
N ALA A 8 51.00 -5.48 25.76
CA ALA A 8 49.62 -5.88 25.54
C ALA A 8 49.39 -7.33 26.02
N ALA A 9 48.41 -7.51 26.91
CA ALA A 9 47.86 -8.81 27.27
C ALA A 9 46.97 -9.32 26.13
N LEU A 10 47.22 -10.56 25.70
CA LEU A 10 46.40 -11.27 24.74
C LEU A 10 45.18 -11.87 25.46
N ASP A 11 44.01 -11.37 25.12
CA ASP A 11 42.71 -11.84 25.60
C ASP A 11 42.36 -13.17 24.90
N GLU A 12 42.06 -14.20 25.68
CA GLU A 12 41.66 -15.52 25.19
C GLU A 12 40.30 -15.45 24.49
N ALA A 13 40.32 -15.61 23.16
CA ALA A 13 39.12 -15.64 22.33
C ALA A 13 38.26 -16.87 22.66
N LYS A 14 37.17 -16.62 23.39
CA LYS A 14 36.08 -17.57 23.64
C LYS A 14 35.41 -17.97 22.31
N VAL A 15 35.60 -19.23 21.93
CA VAL A 15 35.01 -19.83 20.71
C VAL A 15 33.48 -19.74 20.79
N PRO A 16 32.79 -19.11 19.82
CA PRO A 16 31.34 -19.08 19.78
C PRO A 16 30.79 -20.48 19.44
N ALA A 17 29.84 -20.93 20.26
CA ALA A 17 29.11 -22.18 20.06
C ALA A 17 28.42 -22.19 18.69
N ALA A 18 28.50 -23.33 18.01
CA ALA A 18 27.91 -23.54 16.69
C ALA A 18 26.40 -23.24 16.68
N PRO A 19 25.87 -22.64 15.60
CA PRO A 19 24.45 -22.31 15.48
C PRO A 19 23.61 -23.59 15.43
N VAL A 20 22.64 -23.69 16.34
CA VAL A 20 21.59 -24.71 16.31
C VAL A 20 20.73 -24.43 15.08
N THR A 21 20.84 -25.28 14.07
CA THR A 21 19.99 -25.27 12.89
C THR A 21 18.55 -25.57 13.29
N ALA A 22 17.74 -24.51 13.41
CA ALA A 22 16.30 -24.63 13.58
C ALA A 22 15.72 -25.39 12.37
N GLN A 23 15.11 -26.55 12.64
CA GLN A 23 14.32 -27.25 11.63
C GLN A 23 13.19 -26.34 11.16
N PRO A 24 12.94 -26.23 9.84
CA PRO A 24 11.85 -25.43 9.31
C PRO A 24 10.52 -26.03 9.76
N ALA A 25 9.89 -25.36 10.73
CA ALA A 25 8.55 -25.69 11.19
C ALA A 25 7.55 -25.37 10.05
N GLY A 26 6.80 -26.38 9.62
CA GLY A 26 5.52 -26.15 8.94
C GLY A 26 5.52 -26.28 7.42
N GLN A 27 5.96 -27.41 6.86
CA GLN A 27 5.42 -27.82 5.57
C GLN A 27 3.95 -28.23 5.77
N LYS A 28 3.02 -27.36 5.36
CA LYS A 28 1.60 -27.70 5.26
C LYS A 28 1.50 -28.97 4.40
N PRO A 29 0.81 -30.03 4.86
CA PRO A 29 0.67 -31.26 4.08
C PRO A 29 0.09 -30.92 2.70
N PRO A 30 0.59 -31.57 1.63
CA PRO A 30 0.16 -31.30 0.27
C PRO A 30 -1.36 -31.50 0.19
N VAL A 31 -2.07 -30.43 -0.20
CA VAL A 31 -3.52 -30.48 -0.40
C VAL A 31 -3.77 -31.45 -1.56
N PRO A 32 -4.53 -32.55 -1.35
CA PRO A 32 -4.79 -33.51 -2.42
C PRO A 32 -5.48 -32.81 -3.60
N PRO A 33 -5.18 -33.23 -4.84
CA PRO A 33 -5.76 -32.60 -6.02
C PRO A 33 -7.29 -32.73 -6.00
N LEU A 34 -7.98 -31.58 -6.07
CA LEU A 34 -9.43 -31.53 -6.13
C LEU A 34 -9.91 -32.16 -7.44
N LYS A 35 -10.64 -33.27 -7.34
CA LYS A 35 -11.34 -33.90 -8.47
C LYS A 35 -12.74 -33.32 -8.56
N TYR A 36 -12.94 -32.37 -9.47
CA TYR A 36 -14.25 -31.82 -9.76
C TYR A 36 -15.07 -32.77 -10.63
N SER A 37 -16.37 -32.85 -10.40
CA SER A 37 -17.27 -33.55 -11.31
C SER A 37 -17.33 -32.83 -12.67
N PRO A 38 -17.64 -33.54 -13.77
CA PRO A 38 -17.79 -32.93 -15.09
C PRO A 38 -18.80 -31.77 -15.10
N GLU A 39 -19.87 -31.88 -14.31
CA GLU A 39 -20.91 -30.87 -14.17
C GLU A 39 -20.37 -29.59 -13.52
N MET A 40 -19.57 -29.72 -12.45
CA MET A 40 -18.93 -28.58 -11.78
C MET A 40 -17.95 -27.88 -12.71
N GLN A 41 -17.15 -28.63 -13.46
CA GLN A 41 -16.24 -28.06 -14.45
C GLN A 41 -16.99 -27.29 -15.55
N LYS A 42 -18.10 -27.84 -16.03
CA LYS A 42 -18.96 -27.17 -17.02
C LYS A 42 -19.59 -25.90 -16.44
N ALA A 43 -20.06 -25.94 -15.19
CA ALA A 43 -20.60 -24.77 -14.51
C ALA A 43 -19.56 -23.65 -14.37
N MET A 44 -18.34 -23.97 -13.91
CA MET A 44 -17.24 -23.01 -13.79
C MET A 44 -16.88 -22.37 -15.14
N LYS A 45 -16.80 -23.17 -16.22
CA LYS A 45 -16.54 -22.65 -17.58
C LYS A 45 -17.64 -21.71 -18.06
N ASN A 46 -18.90 -22.05 -17.82
CA ASN A 46 -20.03 -21.22 -18.23
C ASN A 46 -20.07 -19.90 -17.42
N LEU A 47 -19.75 -19.94 -16.12
CA LEU A 47 -19.66 -18.74 -15.28
C LEU A 47 -18.50 -17.84 -15.72
N ALA A 48 -17.34 -18.42 -16.05
CA ALA A 48 -16.22 -17.66 -16.62
C ALA A 48 -16.61 -16.98 -17.95
N LEU A 49 -17.26 -17.71 -18.85
CA LEU A 49 -17.74 -17.14 -20.12
C LEU A 49 -18.78 -16.04 -19.91
N LEU A 50 -19.65 -16.18 -18.90
CA LEU A 50 -20.63 -15.16 -18.53
C LEU A 50 -19.95 -13.88 -18.03
N LEU A 51 -18.87 -13.99 -17.25
CA LEU A 51 -18.09 -12.84 -16.80
C LEU A 51 -17.35 -12.16 -17.97
N GLU A 52 -16.78 -12.94 -18.88
CA GLU A 52 -16.02 -12.41 -20.04
C GLU A 52 -16.91 -11.76 -21.10
N ARG A 53 -18.08 -12.35 -21.40
CA ARG A 53 -18.96 -11.93 -22.51
C ARG A 53 -20.35 -11.49 -22.09
N GLY A 54 -20.55 -11.20 -20.80
CA GLY A 54 -21.86 -10.84 -20.24
C GLY A 54 -22.49 -9.62 -20.91
N ALA A 55 -21.68 -8.64 -21.36
CA ALA A 55 -22.14 -7.45 -22.06
C ALA A 55 -22.78 -7.73 -23.43
N GLU A 56 -22.53 -8.89 -24.03
CA GLU A 56 -23.12 -9.29 -25.32
C GLU A 56 -24.46 -10.00 -25.16
N ILE A 57 -24.83 -10.37 -23.93
CA ILE A 57 -26.06 -11.09 -23.64
C ILE A 57 -27.18 -10.06 -23.48
N PRO A 58 -28.33 -10.23 -24.17
CA PRO A 58 -29.47 -9.35 -23.98
C PRO A 58 -29.89 -9.27 -22.50
N PRO A 59 -30.12 -8.07 -21.93
CA PRO A 59 -30.43 -7.90 -20.51
C PRO A 59 -31.61 -8.78 -20.04
N ALA A 60 -32.67 -8.89 -20.86
CA ALA A 60 -33.82 -9.73 -20.57
C ALA A 60 -33.48 -11.21 -20.34
N ARG A 61 -32.43 -11.73 -20.99
CA ARG A 61 -31.95 -13.10 -20.76
C ARG A 61 -31.18 -13.24 -19.46
N LEU A 62 -30.43 -12.22 -19.07
CA LEU A 62 -29.72 -12.19 -17.78
C LEU A 62 -30.72 -12.11 -16.62
N GLU A 63 -31.74 -11.27 -16.75
CA GLU A 63 -32.83 -11.15 -15.77
C GLU A 63 -33.60 -12.47 -15.62
N ALA A 64 -33.87 -13.16 -16.74
CA ALA A 64 -34.54 -14.47 -16.71
C ALA A 64 -33.72 -15.55 -15.99
N LEU A 65 -32.39 -15.41 -15.89
CA LEU A 65 -31.49 -16.34 -15.17
C LEU A 65 -31.29 -15.97 -13.70
N ALA A 66 -31.73 -14.78 -13.27
CA ALA A 66 -31.53 -14.29 -11.91
C ALA A 66 -32.05 -15.26 -10.82
N PRO A 67 -33.26 -15.87 -10.92
CA PRO A 67 -33.74 -16.74 -9.86
C PRO A 67 -32.96 -18.06 -9.76
N GLU A 68 -32.49 -18.63 -10.87
CA GLU A 68 -31.64 -19.82 -10.89
C GLU A 68 -30.27 -19.53 -10.30
N LEU A 69 -29.66 -18.38 -10.67
CA LEU A 69 -28.39 -17.94 -10.12
C LEU A 69 -28.49 -17.67 -8.62
N ALA A 70 -29.57 -17.05 -8.15
CA ALA A 70 -29.80 -16.84 -6.72
C ALA A 70 -29.87 -18.17 -5.95
N ARG A 71 -30.60 -19.16 -6.49
CA ARG A 71 -30.67 -20.52 -5.88
C ARG A 71 -29.33 -21.23 -5.88
N PHE A 72 -28.58 -21.12 -6.97
CA PHE A 72 -27.25 -21.70 -7.07
C PHE A 72 -26.30 -21.05 -6.06
N ASN A 73 -26.30 -19.71 -5.97
CA ASN A 73 -25.48 -18.95 -5.04
C ASN A 73 -25.79 -19.31 -3.59
N GLY A 74 -27.06 -19.41 -3.20
CA GLY A 74 -27.43 -19.82 -1.83
C GLY A 74 -26.88 -21.20 -1.46
N LYS A 75 -27.00 -22.19 -2.37
CA LYS A 75 -26.41 -23.52 -2.13
C LYS A 75 -24.88 -23.50 -2.07
N LEU A 76 -24.25 -22.62 -2.84
CA LEU A 76 -22.80 -22.45 -2.83
C LEU A 76 -22.34 -21.82 -1.51
N GLU A 77 -23.04 -20.78 -1.04
CA GLU A 77 -22.78 -20.14 0.25
C GLU A 77 -22.97 -21.12 1.41
N ASP A 78 -24.04 -21.92 1.41
CA ASP A 78 -24.27 -22.98 2.38
C ASP A 78 -23.14 -24.01 2.37
N ALA A 79 -22.66 -24.39 1.19
CA ALA A 79 -21.58 -25.38 1.03
C ALA A 79 -20.20 -24.84 1.43
N LEU A 80 -19.92 -23.55 1.17
CA LEU A 80 -18.67 -22.90 1.58
C LEU A 80 -18.67 -22.59 3.08
N GLY A 81 -19.83 -22.29 3.64
CA GLY A 81 -19.98 -21.87 5.03
C GLY A 81 -19.47 -20.44 5.29
N PRO A 82 -19.86 -19.86 6.43
CA PRO A 82 -19.57 -18.46 6.75
C PRO A 82 -18.07 -18.18 6.90
N ASP A 83 -17.28 -19.16 7.36
CA ASP A 83 -15.85 -18.97 7.62
C ASP A 83 -15.04 -18.78 6.33
N LEU A 84 -15.34 -19.57 5.28
CA LEU A 84 -14.65 -19.44 3.99
C LEU A 84 -15.03 -18.15 3.27
N ILE A 85 -16.30 -17.74 3.36
CA ILE A 85 -16.77 -16.48 2.80
C ILE A 85 -16.10 -15.30 3.50
N ALA A 86 -16.09 -15.29 4.83
CA ALA A 86 -15.42 -14.25 5.61
C ALA A 86 -13.91 -14.21 5.32
N ASP A 87 -13.28 -15.37 5.13
CA ASP A 87 -11.87 -15.45 4.77
C ASP A 87 -11.57 -14.93 3.37
N ALA A 88 -12.40 -15.26 2.38
CA ALA A 88 -12.31 -14.73 1.04
C ALA A 88 -12.46 -13.20 1.03
N ALA A 89 -13.46 -12.67 1.75
CA ALA A 89 -13.68 -11.23 1.87
C ALA A 89 -12.50 -10.51 2.56
N ARG A 90 -11.90 -11.11 3.61
CA ARG A 90 -10.68 -10.56 4.23
C ARG A 90 -9.50 -10.54 3.26
N ARG A 91 -9.32 -11.60 2.48
CA ARG A 91 -8.25 -11.68 1.46
C ARG A 91 -8.44 -10.65 0.36
N GLU A 92 -9.65 -10.50 -0.14
CA GLU A 92 -9.98 -9.49 -1.14
C GLU A 92 -9.74 -8.07 -0.60
N LYS A 93 -10.22 -7.79 0.62
CA LYS A 93 -9.94 -6.50 1.30
C LYS A 93 -8.44 -6.25 1.44
N ALA A 94 -7.65 -7.27 1.81
CA ALA A 94 -6.21 -7.15 1.96
C ALA A 94 -5.50 -6.88 0.61
N ILE A 95 -5.92 -7.55 -0.47
CA ILE A 95 -5.39 -7.33 -1.82
C ILE A 95 -5.71 -5.90 -2.28
N GLU A 96 -6.94 -5.44 -2.08
CA GLU A 96 -7.33 -4.08 -2.45
C GLU A 96 -6.58 -3.03 -1.63
N ALA A 97 -6.44 -3.24 -0.32
CA ALA A 97 -5.64 -2.36 0.54
C ALA A 97 -4.17 -2.31 0.08
N ALA A 98 -3.58 -3.45 -0.31
CA ALA A 98 -2.23 -3.49 -0.84
C ALA A 98 -2.08 -2.77 -2.18
N ARG A 99 -3.05 -2.93 -3.08
CA ARG A 99 -3.09 -2.20 -4.35
C ARG A 99 -3.13 -0.69 -4.12
N ARG A 100 -4.00 -0.23 -3.22
CA ARG A 100 -4.13 1.19 -2.84
C ARG A 100 -2.85 1.73 -2.20
N ALA A 101 -2.25 0.98 -1.30
CA ALA A 101 -0.98 1.37 -0.68
C ALA A 101 0.13 1.53 -1.72
N ALA A 102 0.27 0.58 -2.66
CA ALA A 102 1.25 0.67 -3.73
C ALA A 102 1.01 1.89 -4.65
N ALA A 103 -0.25 2.15 -5.00
CA ALA A 103 -0.62 3.32 -5.79
C ALA A 103 -0.30 4.64 -5.06
N ALA A 104 -0.56 4.72 -3.75
CA ALA A 104 -0.24 5.88 -2.92
C ALA A 104 1.27 6.16 -2.85
N VAL A 105 2.09 5.12 -2.67
CA VAL A 105 3.55 5.25 -2.68
C VAL A 105 4.06 5.70 -4.05
N SER A 106 3.51 5.15 -5.14
CA SER A 106 3.85 5.59 -6.50
C SER A 106 3.50 7.06 -6.72
N ALA A 107 2.30 7.49 -6.31
CA ALA A 107 1.86 8.88 -6.41
C ALA A 107 2.77 9.83 -5.60
N LEU A 108 3.20 9.42 -4.40
CA LEU A 108 4.13 10.20 -3.58
C LEU A 108 5.48 10.39 -4.29
N GLN A 109 6.02 9.33 -4.90
CA GLN A 109 7.28 9.38 -5.65
C GLN A 109 7.17 10.29 -6.87
N GLU A 110 6.07 10.22 -7.61
CA GLU A 110 5.78 11.09 -8.75
C GLU A 110 5.72 12.56 -8.31
N PHE A 111 4.96 12.85 -7.25
CA PHE A 111 4.79 14.21 -6.75
C PHE A 111 6.12 14.80 -6.23
N ARG A 112 6.92 14.01 -5.50
CA ARG A 112 8.26 14.41 -5.06
C ARG A 112 9.19 14.69 -6.24
N SER A 113 9.10 13.90 -7.32
CA SER A 113 9.89 14.11 -8.54
C SER A 113 9.51 15.42 -9.24
N ALA A 114 8.22 15.75 -9.28
CA ALA A 114 7.75 17.04 -9.80
C ALA A 114 8.27 18.22 -8.96
N LEU A 115 8.21 18.12 -7.62
CA LEU A 115 8.76 19.14 -6.72
C LEU A 115 10.28 19.32 -6.90
N GLN A 116 11.04 18.23 -7.06
CA GLN A 116 12.48 18.30 -7.31
C GLN A 116 12.80 18.96 -8.66
N THR A 117 12.01 18.67 -9.70
CA THR A 117 12.14 19.32 -11.00
C THR A 117 11.89 20.82 -10.88
N TYR A 118 10.82 21.22 -10.20
CA TYR A 118 10.52 22.63 -9.93
C TYR A 118 11.67 23.30 -9.17
N TYR A 119 12.21 22.66 -8.13
CA TYR A 119 13.35 23.17 -7.36
C TYR A 119 14.57 23.45 -8.25
N GLY A 120 14.89 22.53 -9.16
CA GLY A 120 15.99 22.69 -10.11
C GLY A 120 15.79 23.86 -11.09
N VAL A 121 14.58 24.03 -11.62
CA VAL A 121 14.24 25.10 -12.58
C VAL A 121 14.15 26.48 -11.90
N ASN A 122 13.70 26.53 -10.64
CA ASN A 122 13.44 27.78 -9.91
C ASN A 122 14.61 28.20 -8.99
N GLY A 123 15.84 27.81 -9.33
CA GLY A 123 17.05 28.30 -8.66
C GLY A 123 17.18 27.82 -7.22
N GLY A 124 16.75 26.59 -6.93
CA GLY A 124 16.85 26.00 -5.61
C GLY A 124 15.76 26.45 -4.65
N LYS A 125 14.55 26.71 -5.16
CA LYS A 125 13.38 27.06 -4.35
C LYS A 125 12.22 26.13 -4.68
N TYR A 126 11.64 25.54 -3.64
CA TYR A 126 10.38 24.82 -3.73
C TYR A 126 9.20 25.81 -3.79
N PRO A 127 8.07 25.44 -4.42
CA PRO A 127 6.92 26.34 -4.54
C PRO A 127 6.31 26.63 -3.16
N ALA A 128 5.67 27.80 -3.02
CA ALA A 128 4.94 28.11 -1.78
C ALA A 128 3.65 27.28 -1.70
N ASP A 129 3.01 27.06 -2.86
CA ASP A 129 1.85 26.18 -3.03
C ASP A 129 2.13 25.15 -4.14
N PRO A 130 2.05 23.83 -3.86
CA PRO A 130 2.20 22.80 -4.89
C PRO A 130 1.22 22.90 -6.06
N ALA A 131 0.11 23.65 -5.93
CA ALA A 131 -0.78 23.97 -7.05
C ALA A 131 -0.06 24.72 -8.19
N GLU A 132 1.07 25.38 -7.92
CA GLU A 132 1.91 26.03 -8.93
C GLU A 132 2.50 25.03 -9.94
N LEU A 133 2.67 23.75 -9.55
CA LEU A 133 3.13 22.69 -10.44
C LEU A 133 2.14 22.42 -11.58
N ALA A 134 0.85 22.62 -11.33
CA ALA A 134 -0.22 22.33 -12.29
C ALA A 134 -0.29 23.33 -13.46
N SER A 135 0.65 24.27 -13.56
CA SER A 135 0.82 25.10 -14.76
C SER A 135 1.19 24.26 -16.00
N ASP A 136 1.71 23.05 -15.79
CA ASP A 136 1.75 21.98 -16.78
C ASP A 136 0.67 20.91 -16.43
N PRO A 137 -0.29 20.60 -17.32
CA PRO A 137 -1.30 19.58 -17.06
C PRO A 137 -0.72 18.18 -16.84
N SER A 138 0.53 17.92 -17.25
CA SER A 138 1.25 16.69 -16.93
C SER A 138 1.82 16.64 -15.49
N GLN A 139 1.74 17.75 -14.75
CA GLN A 139 2.20 17.88 -13.37
C GLN A 139 1.06 18.18 -12.39
N ALA A 140 -0.16 17.77 -12.73
CA ALA A 140 -1.28 17.86 -11.80
C ALA A 140 -0.97 17.11 -10.49
N ILE A 141 -1.48 17.64 -9.37
CA ILE A 141 -1.32 17.00 -8.06
C ILE A 141 -1.99 15.62 -8.13
N PRO A 142 -1.25 14.52 -7.89
CA PRO A 142 -1.82 13.19 -8.01
C PRO A 142 -2.90 12.97 -6.95
N GLU A 143 -3.96 12.29 -7.35
CA GLU A 143 -5.03 11.90 -6.44
C GLU A 143 -4.55 10.74 -5.57
N LEU A 144 -4.78 10.86 -4.27
CA LEU A 144 -4.43 9.88 -3.28
C LEU A 144 -5.67 9.08 -2.88
N LEU A 145 -5.59 7.76 -2.99
CA LEU A 145 -6.63 6.83 -2.54
C LEU A 145 -6.03 5.84 -1.54
N LEU A 146 -6.14 6.15 -0.25
CA LEU A 146 -5.70 5.29 0.83
C LEU A 146 -6.80 4.29 1.25
N PRO A 147 -6.45 3.20 1.94
CA PRO A 147 -7.42 2.37 2.64
C PRO A 147 -8.25 3.23 3.61
N ASP A 148 -9.56 3.02 3.64
CA ASP A 148 -10.51 3.71 4.54
C ASP A 148 -10.60 5.25 4.40
N HIS A 149 -10.00 5.84 3.35
CA HIS A 149 -10.16 7.24 2.98
C HIS A 149 -10.83 7.39 1.61
N SER A 150 -11.54 8.51 1.40
CA SER A 150 -12.02 8.91 0.08
C SER A 150 -10.84 9.39 -0.79
N ALA A 151 -10.95 9.19 -2.10
CA ALA A 151 -9.96 9.70 -3.04
C ALA A 151 -9.88 11.23 -2.95
N THR A 152 -8.67 11.79 -2.89
CA THR A 152 -8.47 13.23 -2.77
C THR A 152 -7.08 13.68 -3.25
N ALA A 153 -7.02 14.85 -3.89
CA ALA A 153 -5.76 15.53 -4.23
C ALA A 153 -5.47 16.71 -3.27
N LYS A 154 -6.18 16.79 -2.13
CA LYS A 154 -6.05 17.92 -1.21
C LYS A 154 -4.66 17.97 -0.57
N VAL A 155 -4.07 19.16 -0.56
CA VAL A 155 -2.79 19.44 0.11
C VAL A 155 -3.03 20.31 1.34
N THR A 156 -2.50 19.89 2.48
CA THR A 156 -2.40 20.71 3.69
C THR A 156 -1.02 21.35 3.74
N ILE A 157 -0.98 22.68 3.61
CA ILE A 157 0.26 23.45 3.60
C ILE A 157 0.65 23.84 5.03
N ILE A 158 1.89 23.54 5.40
CA ILE A 158 2.51 23.88 6.67
C ILE A 158 3.55 24.98 6.42
N ASP A 159 3.12 26.23 6.60
CA ASP A 159 3.99 27.40 6.53
C ASP A 159 4.43 27.84 7.93
N SER A 160 5.12 26.97 8.66
CA SER A 160 5.71 27.33 9.97
C SER A 160 6.83 26.39 10.37
N ARG A 161 7.69 26.85 11.28
CA ARG A 161 8.75 26.07 11.93
C ARG A 161 8.27 25.23 13.13
N LYS A 162 6.95 25.19 13.38
CA LYS A 162 6.34 24.57 14.58
C LYS A 162 6.67 23.08 14.73
N TYR A 163 6.99 22.41 13.63
CA TYR A 163 7.22 20.97 13.58
C TYR A 163 8.65 20.63 13.15
N ASP A 164 9.60 21.57 13.27
CA ASP A 164 11.01 21.33 12.93
C ASP A 164 11.62 20.20 13.77
N ASP A 165 11.27 20.12 15.06
CA ASP A 165 11.79 19.08 15.96
C ASP A 165 11.13 17.71 15.73
N ASP A 166 9.88 17.70 15.26
CA ASP A 166 9.09 16.48 15.06
C ASP A 166 7.94 16.75 14.08
N PHE A 167 8.16 16.39 12.81
CA PHE A 167 7.17 16.55 11.75
C PHE A 167 5.94 15.65 11.93
N THR A 168 6.03 14.56 12.72
CA THR A 168 4.91 13.61 12.91
C THR A 168 3.73 14.25 13.64
N ARG A 169 3.99 15.33 14.40
CA ARG A 169 2.98 16.16 15.05
C ARG A 169 2.12 16.97 14.06
N ALA A 170 2.56 17.11 12.82
CA ALA A 170 1.77 17.74 11.76
C ALA A 170 0.76 16.76 11.13
N VAL A 171 0.94 15.45 11.29
CA VAL A 171 0.05 14.42 10.73
C VAL A 171 -1.31 14.48 11.46
N THR A 172 -2.41 14.56 10.72
CA THR A 172 -3.79 14.66 11.21
C THR A 172 -4.69 13.51 10.74
N ASP A 173 -4.19 12.57 9.95
CA ASP A 173 -4.96 11.45 9.40
C ASP A 173 -6.08 11.92 8.45
N SER A 174 -5.85 13.01 7.71
CA SER A 174 -6.84 13.48 6.71
C SER A 174 -6.92 12.57 5.49
N GLY A 175 -5.88 11.77 5.23
CA GLY A 175 -5.76 10.94 4.03
C GLY A 175 -5.38 11.70 2.76
N GLY A 176 -4.96 12.97 2.88
CA GLY A 176 -4.43 13.79 1.79
C GLY A 176 -2.91 13.96 1.84
N TRP A 177 -2.42 15.01 1.19
CA TRP A 177 -1.01 15.39 1.20
C TRP A 177 -0.69 16.39 2.31
N LEU A 178 0.52 16.34 2.84
CA LEU A 178 1.05 17.32 3.78
C LEU A 178 2.37 17.88 3.25
N TYR A 179 2.46 19.20 3.13
CA TYR A 179 3.57 19.88 2.46
C TYR A 179 4.13 21.03 3.31
N PHE A 180 5.45 21.07 3.48
CA PHE A 180 6.14 22.10 4.26
C PHE A 180 6.71 23.20 3.35
N SER A 181 6.07 24.36 3.32
CA SER A 181 6.42 25.46 2.41
C SER A 181 7.32 26.53 3.03
N ASN A 182 7.51 26.52 4.36
CA ASN A 182 8.28 27.55 5.05
C ASN A 182 9.78 27.42 4.77
N GLN A 183 10.38 28.43 4.13
CA GLN A 183 11.80 28.42 3.74
C GLN A 183 12.78 28.38 4.92
N ASP A 184 12.36 28.81 6.11
CA ASP A 184 13.19 28.80 7.31
C ASP A 184 13.06 27.50 8.11
N SER A 185 12.17 26.58 7.69
CA SER A 185 11.99 25.27 8.32
C SER A 185 13.06 24.29 7.84
N VAL A 186 13.53 23.43 8.76
CA VAL A 186 14.40 22.29 8.40
C VAL A 186 13.68 21.27 7.51
N ASN A 187 12.35 21.30 7.49
CA ASN A 187 11.50 20.45 6.67
C ASN A 187 11.09 21.13 5.35
N TYR A 188 11.69 22.26 4.96
CA TYR A 188 11.33 22.96 3.73
C TYR A 188 11.34 22.05 2.50
N GLY A 189 10.23 22.01 1.77
CA GLY A 189 10.03 21.15 0.60
C GLY A 189 9.63 19.70 0.91
N LEU A 190 9.52 19.33 2.20
CA LEU A 190 9.08 18.00 2.59
C LEU A 190 7.61 17.79 2.20
N LEU A 191 7.36 16.70 1.48
CA LEU A 191 6.03 16.22 1.11
C LEU A 191 5.82 14.84 1.70
N LEU A 192 4.71 14.65 2.42
CA LEU A 192 4.32 13.40 3.07
C LEU A 192 2.86 13.05 2.77
N ILE A 193 2.51 11.79 3.01
CA ILE A 193 1.12 11.35 3.10
C ILE A 193 0.60 11.63 4.51
N ASP A 194 -0.54 12.32 4.62
CA ASP A 194 -1.17 12.64 5.91
C ASP A 194 -1.99 11.45 6.46
N CYS A 195 -1.29 10.39 6.88
CA CYS A 195 -1.91 9.18 7.43
C CYS A 195 -0.93 8.36 8.30
N ARG A 196 -1.35 8.04 9.53
CA ARG A 196 -0.68 7.17 10.51
C ARG A 196 -1.00 5.70 10.34
N HIS A 197 -1.96 5.34 9.49
CA HIS A 197 -2.22 3.94 9.22
C HIS A 197 -0.99 3.28 8.58
N THR A 198 -0.85 1.99 8.85
CA THR A 198 0.24 1.18 8.29
C THR A 198 -0.17 0.60 6.95
N ALA A 199 0.75 0.65 5.99
CA ALA A 199 0.69 -0.15 4.78
C ALA A 199 0.84 -1.66 5.11
N PRO A 200 0.59 -2.56 4.13
CA PRO A 200 0.69 -4.01 4.37
C PRO A 200 2.05 -4.51 4.83
N ASP A 201 3.13 -3.74 4.59
CA ASP A 201 4.48 -4.05 5.06
C ASP A 201 4.75 -3.61 6.51
N GLY A 202 3.79 -2.94 7.16
CA GLY A 202 3.89 -2.41 8.52
C GLY A 202 4.41 -0.98 8.63
N THR A 203 4.78 -0.34 7.52
CA THR A 203 5.26 1.04 7.49
C THR A 203 4.10 2.03 7.58
N GLU A 204 4.18 3.01 8.47
CA GLU A 204 3.19 4.10 8.52
C GLU A 204 3.28 4.97 7.27
N PHE A 205 2.15 5.37 6.69
CA PHE A 205 2.14 6.07 5.39
C PHE A 205 2.97 7.36 5.37
N PHE A 206 2.97 8.14 6.47
CA PHE A 206 3.77 9.35 6.58
C PHE A 206 5.29 9.12 6.61
N LYS A 207 5.76 7.86 6.71
CA LYS A 207 7.18 7.49 6.74
C LYS A 207 7.75 7.08 5.38
N TYR A 208 6.92 6.91 4.35
CA TYR A 208 7.39 6.71 2.97
C TYR A 208 7.97 8.00 2.40
#